data_AF-A0A3P7DTW1-F1
#
_entry.id   AF-A0A3P7DTW1-F1
#
_cell.length_a   1.000
_cell.length_b   1.000
_cell.length_c   1.000
_cell.angle_alpha   90.00
_cell.angle_beta   90.00
_cell.angle_gamma   90.00
#
_symmetry.space_group_name_H-M   'P 1'
#
loop_
_entity.id
_entity.type
_entity.pdbx_description
1 polymer ?
#
loop_
_entity_poly.entity_id
_entity_poly.type
_entity_poly.pdbx_seq_one_letter_code
_entity_poly.pdbx_strand_id
1 'polypeptide(L)'
;MSDSECNSNTDGSADDSSLSDLEMDMENNDEHYFSDAEAAMDVDEEEVTSPFQKEIWQLKHLPYYEEMQKEADDHFRHIKVGLVHAVMLRDIRPGFVHWICELDKYINLYSRRFTKADHIALVKLCYACMTMKGADFRIVKICAQSLSNLLL
;
A
#
# COMPACT_ATOMS: atom_id res chain seq x y z
N MET A 1 7.58 -57.29 25.60
CA MET A 1 8.29 -56.55 26.67
C MET A 1 7.76 -55.13 26.60
N SER A 2 6.68 -54.74 27.28
CA SER A 2 6.05 -55.23 28.50
C SER A 2 4.51 -55.24 28.38
N ASP A 3 3.90 -56.17 29.12
CA ASP A 3 2.49 -56.54 29.17
C ASP A 3 1.66 -55.74 30.20
N SER A 4 0.33 -55.72 30.04
CA SER A 4 -0.72 -55.64 31.11
C SER A 4 -2.10 -55.42 30.43
N GLU A 5 -2.90 -56.46 30.14
CA GLU A 5 -4.01 -57.04 30.95
C GLU A 5 -5.10 -56.00 31.34
N CYS A 6 -6.38 -56.15 30.98
CA CYS A 6 -7.31 -57.11 31.58
C CYS A 6 -8.57 -57.41 30.73
N ASN A 7 -9.01 -58.67 30.80
CA ASN A 7 -10.27 -59.31 30.37
C ASN A 7 -11.53 -58.61 30.99
N SER A 8 -12.80 -58.87 30.63
CA SER A 8 -13.47 -60.14 30.30
C SER A 8 -14.87 -59.91 29.69
N ASN A 9 -15.17 -60.69 28.65
CA ASN A 9 -16.42 -61.38 28.26
C ASN A 9 -17.71 -61.11 29.05
N THR A 10 -18.87 -61.12 28.36
CA THR A 10 -19.84 -62.26 28.34
C THR A 10 -21.09 -61.91 27.49
N ASP A 11 -21.41 -62.82 26.56
CA ASP A 11 -22.69 -63.25 25.94
C ASP A 11 -23.87 -62.26 25.80
N GLY A 12 -24.63 -62.18 24.70
CA GLY A 12 -24.96 -63.18 23.69
C GLY A 12 -26.48 -63.44 23.70
N SER A 13 -27.21 -63.01 22.65
CA SER A 13 -28.59 -63.42 22.29
C SER A 13 -29.05 -62.55 21.09
N ALA A 14 -28.97 -63.07 19.86
CA ALA A 14 -30.07 -63.69 19.08
C ALA A 14 -31.02 -62.63 18.47
N ASP A 15 -30.93 -62.41 17.15
CA ASP A 15 -31.85 -62.94 16.10
C ASP A 15 -33.15 -62.11 16.08
N ASP A 16 -33.76 -61.65 14.98
CA ASP A 16 -33.91 -62.15 13.61
C ASP A 16 -34.66 -61.03 12.83
N SER A 17 -34.73 -61.16 11.51
CA SER A 17 -35.85 -60.75 10.64
C SER A 17 -35.68 -59.53 9.72
N SER A 18 -35.29 -59.87 8.50
CA SER A 18 -35.95 -59.52 7.22
C SER A 18 -35.90 -58.10 6.65
N LEU A 19 -35.04 -57.98 5.64
CA LEU A 19 -35.23 -57.34 4.32
C LEU A 19 -36.69 -57.08 3.90
N SER A 20 -36.99 -55.85 3.44
CA SER A 20 -37.15 -55.46 2.02
C SER A 20 -38.15 -54.32 1.83
N ASP A 21 -37.75 -53.35 1.00
CA ASP A 21 -38.56 -52.45 0.18
C ASP A 21 -39.41 -51.38 0.88
N LEU A 22 -38.85 -50.18 1.01
CA LEU A 22 -39.56 -48.91 0.95
C LEU A 22 -38.62 -47.86 0.33
N GLU A 23 -38.80 -47.59 -0.96
CA GLU A 23 -38.32 -46.37 -1.60
C GLU A 23 -38.95 -45.18 -0.85
N MET A 24 -38.12 -44.34 -0.22
CA MET A 24 -38.53 -43.03 0.29
C MET A 24 -37.69 -41.97 -0.41
N ASP A 25 -38.36 -41.16 -1.21
CA ASP A 25 -37.82 -39.94 -1.81
C ASP A 25 -37.33 -39.00 -0.71
N MET A 26 -36.02 -38.76 -0.64
CA MET A 26 -35.44 -37.68 0.15
C MET A 26 -35.33 -36.42 -0.73
N GLU A 27 -36.40 -35.62 -0.72
CA GLU A 27 -36.25 -34.17 -0.85
C GLU A 27 -35.54 -33.65 0.42
N ASN A 28 -34.31 -33.15 0.30
CA ASN A 28 -33.85 -31.97 1.02
C ASN A 28 -32.42 -31.57 0.66
N ASN A 29 -32.33 -30.41 -0.01
CA ASN A 29 -31.53 -29.27 0.43
C ASN A 29 -30.00 -29.39 0.40
N ASP A 30 -29.42 -29.48 -0.79
CA ASP A 30 -28.04 -29.02 -1.03
C ASP A 30 -28.07 -27.58 -1.56
N GLU A 31 -27.99 -26.69 -0.57
CA GLU A 31 -27.29 -25.41 -0.55
C GLU A 31 -27.19 -24.62 -1.87
N HIS A 32 -28.16 -23.74 -1.99
CA HIS A 32 -28.10 -22.43 -2.65
C HIS A 32 -26.88 -21.63 -2.16
N TYR A 33 -25.67 -21.94 -2.62
CA TYR A 33 -24.50 -21.06 -2.45
C TYR A 33 -24.66 -19.85 -3.36
N PHE A 34 -25.16 -18.78 -2.74
CA PHE A 34 -25.53 -17.49 -3.28
C PHE A 34 -24.63 -16.97 -4.41
N SER A 35 -25.26 -16.83 -5.58
CA SER A 35 -24.79 -16.19 -6.81
C SER A 35 -24.87 -14.66 -6.77
N ASP A 36 -24.72 -14.02 -5.60
CA ASP A 36 -24.98 -12.57 -5.45
C ASP A 36 -23.72 -11.72 -5.19
N ALA A 37 -22.52 -12.33 -5.21
CA ALA A 37 -21.26 -11.63 -4.93
C ALA A 37 -20.59 -10.98 -6.16
N GLU A 38 -21.01 -11.32 -7.39
CA GLU A 38 -20.39 -10.79 -8.62
C GLU A 38 -21.15 -9.61 -9.24
N ALA A 39 -22.27 -9.17 -8.65
CA ALA A 39 -23.16 -8.16 -9.22
C ALA A 39 -22.98 -6.73 -8.68
N ALA A 40 -21.90 -6.43 -7.95
CA ALA A 40 -21.72 -5.14 -7.28
C ALA A 40 -20.28 -4.61 -7.36
N MET A 41 -19.78 -4.29 -8.56
CA MET A 41 -18.62 -3.39 -8.69
C MET A 41 -18.47 -2.76 -10.09
N ASP A 42 -19.56 -2.29 -10.69
CA ASP A 42 -19.51 -1.23 -11.72
C ASP A 42 -20.05 0.05 -11.07
N VAL A 43 -19.26 0.63 -10.15
CA VAL A 43 -19.41 2.04 -9.81
C VAL A 43 -18.46 2.75 -10.75
N ASP A 44 -19.03 3.42 -11.76
CA ASP A 44 -18.34 4.44 -12.55
C ASP A 44 -17.75 5.46 -11.55
N GLU A 45 -16.51 5.25 -11.07
CA GLU A 45 -15.71 6.29 -10.46
C GLU A 45 -15.54 7.35 -11.54
N GLU A 46 -16.38 8.39 -11.51
CA GLU A 46 -16.09 9.63 -12.20
C GLU A 46 -14.62 9.94 -11.92
N GLU A 47 -13.76 9.82 -12.95
CA GLU A 47 -12.37 10.25 -12.89
C GLU A 47 -12.37 11.76 -12.67
N VAL A 48 -12.56 12.18 -11.41
CA VAL A 48 -12.15 13.48 -10.93
C VAL A 48 -10.66 13.50 -11.18
N THR A 49 -10.27 14.14 -12.28
CA THR A 49 -8.89 14.21 -12.72
C THR A 49 -8.06 14.77 -11.59
N SER A 50 -7.36 13.88 -10.89
CA SER A 50 -6.57 14.22 -9.73
C SER A 50 -5.57 15.32 -10.12
N PRO A 51 -5.35 16.37 -9.31
CA PRO A 51 -4.37 17.41 -9.63
C PRO A 51 -2.91 16.90 -9.59
N PHE A 52 -2.74 15.63 -9.20
CA PHE A 52 -1.47 14.97 -8.97
C PHE A 52 -0.98 14.22 -10.21
N GLN A 53 0.33 14.19 -10.41
CA GLN A 53 0.92 13.59 -11.62
C GLN A 53 0.89 12.07 -11.63
N LYS A 54 1.11 11.45 -10.46
CA LYS A 54 1.12 10.00 -10.30
C LYS A 54 0.80 9.65 -8.87
N GLU A 55 -0.24 8.86 -8.69
CA GLU A 55 -0.66 8.35 -7.40
C GLU A 55 -0.50 6.82 -7.38
N ILE A 56 -0.30 6.28 -6.18
CA ILE A 56 -0.25 4.83 -5.95
C ILE A 56 -1.69 4.38 -5.73
N TRP A 57 -2.30 3.72 -6.73
CA TRP A 57 -3.71 3.33 -6.69
C TRP A 57 -4.04 2.44 -5.49
N GLN A 58 -3.08 1.61 -5.05
CA GLN A 58 -3.26 0.71 -3.90
C GLN A 58 -3.54 1.45 -2.59
N LEU A 59 -3.06 2.70 -2.45
CA LEU A 59 -3.29 3.48 -1.24
C LEU A 59 -4.79 3.77 -1.02
N LYS A 60 -5.59 3.84 -2.10
CA LYS A 60 -7.05 4.03 -2.02
C LYS A 60 -7.76 2.92 -1.24
N HIS A 61 -7.18 1.72 -1.17
CA HIS A 61 -7.78 0.57 -0.48
C HIS A 61 -7.39 0.48 1.01
N LEU A 62 -6.60 1.43 1.52
CA LEU A 62 -6.24 1.44 2.94
C LEU A 62 -7.43 1.94 3.78
N PRO A 63 -7.71 1.32 4.95
CA PRO A 63 -8.80 1.75 5.83
C PRO A 63 -8.72 3.22 6.30
N TYR A 64 -7.51 3.79 6.27
CA TYR A 64 -7.19 5.15 6.72
C TYR A 64 -6.78 6.07 5.55
N TYR A 65 -7.23 5.78 4.32
CA TYR A 65 -6.82 6.54 3.13
C TYR A 65 -7.05 8.05 3.26
N GLU A 66 -8.19 8.48 3.80
CA GLU A 66 -8.49 9.92 3.99
C GLU A 66 -7.52 10.62 4.95
N GLU A 67 -7.12 9.95 6.03
CA GLU A 67 -6.13 10.47 6.99
C GLU A 67 -4.75 10.54 6.34
N MET A 68 -4.39 9.48 5.62
CA MET A 68 -3.14 9.40 4.87
C MET A 68 -3.02 10.50 3.81
N GLN A 69 -4.11 10.86 3.13
CA GLN A 69 -4.11 11.96 2.16
C GLN A 69 -3.76 13.30 2.83
N LYS A 70 -4.36 13.58 4.00
CA LYS A 70 -4.06 14.80 4.77
C LYS A 70 -2.60 14.81 5.24
N GLU A 71 -2.11 13.67 5.72
CA GLU A 71 -0.72 13.51 6.12
C GLU A 71 0.24 13.74 4.95
N ALA A 72 -0.06 13.20 3.76
CA ALA A 72 0.77 13.40 2.57
C ALA A 72 0.80 14.87 2.15
N ASP A 73 -0.34 15.57 2.17
CA ASP A 73 -0.41 16.98 1.80
C ASP A 73 0.38 17.85 2.80
N ASP A 74 0.28 17.54 4.10
CA ASP A 74 1.07 18.19 5.13
C ASP A 74 2.56 17.86 5.01
N HIS A 75 2.95 16.60 4.81
CA HIS A 75 4.34 16.19 4.67
C HIS A 75 5.01 16.93 3.51
N PHE A 76 4.33 17.01 2.36
CA PHE A 76 4.83 17.77 1.21
C PHE A 76 4.93 19.27 1.49
N ARG A 77 3.95 19.85 2.21
CA ARG A 77 3.99 21.24 2.65
C ARG A 77 5.22 21.52 3.52
N HIS A 78 5.55 20.63 4.47
CA HIS A 78 6.73 20.77 5.32
C HIS A 78 8.03 20.68 4.50
N ILE A 79 8.12 19.74 3.57
CA ILE A 79 9.28 19.61 2.66
C ILE A 79 9.48 20.89 1.85
N LYS A 80 8.41 21.46 1.28
CA LYS A 80 8.48 22.72 0.52
C LYS A 80 9.00 23.87 1.38
N VAL A 81 8.43 24.08 2.57
CA VAL A 81 8.87 25.13 3.50
C VAL A 81 10.32 24.92 3.90
N GLY A 82 10.69 23.68 4.20
CA GLY A 82 12.04 23.27 4.55
C GLY A 82 13.08 23.57 3.47
N LEU A 83 12.79 23.20 2.22
CA LEU A 83 13.64 23.49 1.06
C LEU A 83 13.79 25.00 0.85
N VAL A 84 12.70 25.77 0.94
CA VAL A 84 12.74 27.23 0.80
C VAL A 84 13.61 27.85 1.89
N HIS A 85 13.43 27.46 3.15
CA HIS A 85 14.24 27.94 4.26
C HIS A 85 15.72 27.59 4.10
N ALA A 86 16.04 26.35 3.70
CA ALA A 86 17.41 25.91 3.47
C ALA A 86 18.10 26.74 2.38
N VAL A 87 17.39 27.03 1.28
CA VAL A 87 17.91 27.86 0.18
C VAL A 87 18.07 29.32 0.61
N MET A 88 17.07 29.90 1.30
CA MET A 88 17.11 31.30 1.77
C MET A 88 18.24 31.54 2.76
N LEU A 89 18.48 30.60 3.69
CA LEU A 89 19.56 30.67 4.68
C LEU A 89 20.93 30.25 4.11
N ARG A 90 20.99 29.81 2.85
CA ARG A 90 22.18 29.19 2.23
C ARG A 90 22.71 28.00 3.03
N ASP A 91 21.85 27.31 3.76
CA ASP A 91 22.18 26.15 4.56
C ASP A 91 22.09 24.86 3.73
N ILE A 92 23.21 24.51 3.10
CA ILE A 92 23.28 23.38 2.18
C ILE A 92 23.46 22.04 2.90
N ARG A 93 23.98 21.98 4.14
CA ARG A 93 24.43 20.70 4.74
C ARG A 93 23.78 20.32 6.06
N PRO A 94 23.30 21.28 6.86
CA PRO A 94 22.03 21.11 7.50
C PRO A 94 20.85 20.72 6.63
N GLY A 95 20.10 21.79 6.35
CA GLY A 95 18.72 21.73 5.93
C GLY A 95 18.56 21.15 4.56
N PHE A 96 19.31 21.61 3.56
CA PHE A 96 19.03 21.21 2.18
C PHE A 96 19.16 19.69 1.98
N VAL A 97 20.23 19.08 2.49
CA VAL A 97 20.41 17.61 2.43
C VAL A 97 19.27 16.88 3.15
N HIS A 98 18.90 17.33 4.35
CA HIS A 98 17.81 16.73 5.12
C HIS A 98 16.50 16.73 4.32
N TRP A 99 16.12 17.87 3.76
CA TRP A 99 14.87 18.02 3.01
C TRP A 99 14.86 17.32 1.65
N ILE A 100 16.01 17.17 0.98
CA ILE A 100 16.09 16.33 -0.23
C ILE A 100 15.94 14.85 0.11
N CYS A 101 16.56 14.36 1.19
CA CYS A 101 16.33 12.99 1.64
C CYS A 101 14.87 12.76 2.04
N GLU A 102 14.24 13.75 2.67
CA GLU A 102 12.83 13.70 3.04
C GLU A 102 11.92 13.71 1.81
N LEU A 103 12.27 14.47 0.77
CA LEU A 103 11.60 14.43 -0.53
C LEU A 103 11.71 13.05 -1.20
N ASP A 104 12.88 12.42 -1.17
CA ASP A 104 13.05 11.07 -1.73
C ASP A 104 12.18 10.05 -0.97
N LYS A 105 12.07 10.16 0.37
CA LYS A 105 11.14 9.33 1.15
C LYS A 105 9.68 9.58 0.76
N TYR A 106 9.29 10.86 0.63
CA TYR A 106 7.94 11.24 0.21
C TYR A 106 7.57 10.62 -1.13
N ILE A 107 8.47 10.69 -2.13
CA ILE A 107 8.26 10.11 -3.45
C ILE A 107 8.12 8.59 -3.36
N ASN A 108 8.87 7.92 -2.48
CA ASN A 108 8.73 6.48 -2.28
C ASN A 108 7.41 6.07 -1.61
N LEU A 109 6.88 6.90 -0.70
CA LEU A 109 5.64 6.61 0.03
C LEU A 109 4.37 6.96 -0.75
N TYR A 110 4.35 8.13 -1.41
CA TYR A 110 3.16 8.70 -2.03
C TYR A 110 3.30 8.90 -3.54
N SER A 111 4.42 8.48 -4.15
CA SER A 111 4.73 8.74 -5.55
C SER A 111 4.81 10.25 -5.85
N ARG A 112 4.32 10.69 -7.00
CA ARG A 112 4.40 12.08 -7.48
C ARG A 112 3.11 12.83 -7.18
N ARG A 113 2.68 12.82 -5.91
CA ARG A 113 1.49 13.52 -5.41
C ARG A 113 1.73 15.03 -5.26
N PHE A 114 2.18 15.66 -6.33
CA PHE A 114 2.40 17.11 -6.41
C PHE A 114 2.01 17.65 -7.79
N THR A 115 1.73 18.95 -7.84
CA THR A 115 1.35 19.63 -9.09
C THR A 115 2.50 19.67 -10.09
N LYS A 116 2.19 19.85 -11.38
CA LYS A 116 3.20 20.05 -12.43
C LYS A 116 4.12 21.24 -12.15
N ALA A 117 3.57 22.31 -11.59
CA ALA A 117 4.34 23.50 -11.22
C ALA A 117 5.37 23.19 -10.12
N ASP A 118 4.94 22.50 -9.06
CA ASP A 118 5.83 22.09 -7.97
C ASP A 118 6.93 21.15 -8.47
N HIS A 119 6.59 20.18 -9.33
CA HIS A 119 7.58 19.27 -9.91
C HIS A 119 8.67 20.00 -10.70
N ILE A 120 8.27 20.92 -11.58
CA ILE A 120 9.22 21.72 -12.37
C ILE A 120 10.12 22.55 -11.43
N ALA A 121 9.56 23.09 -10.35
CA ALA A 121 10.33 23.84 -9.35
C ALA A 121 11.36 22.94 -8.64
N LEU A 122 10.99 21.72 -8.24
CA LEU A 122 11.89 20.75 -7.61
C LEU A 122 13.03 20.32 -8.54
N VAL A 123 12.72 20.04 -9.81
CA VAL A 123 13.73 19.69 -10.84
C VAL A 123 14.71 20.84 -11.04
N LYS A 124 14.20 22.07 -11.20
CA LYS A 124 15.03 23.27 -11.35
C LYS A 124 15.91 23.51 -10.12
N LEU A 125 15.36 23.31 -8.93
CA LEU A 125 16.10 23.46 -7.67
C LEU A 125 17.26 22.46 -7.59
N CYS A 126 16.99 21.17 -7.84
CA CYS A 126 18.03 20.14 -7.81
C CYS A 126 19.12 20.42 -8.84
N TYR A 127 18.75 20.79 -10.08
CA TYR A 127 19.70 21.13 -11.13
C TYR A 127 20.56 22.37 -10.78
N ALA A 128 19.93 23.41 -10.21
CA ALA A 128 20.65 24.59 -9.75
C ALA A 128 21.65 24.25 -8.66
N CYS A 129 21.28 23.40 -7.71
CA CYS A 129 22.16 22.93 -6.63
C CYS A 129 23.33 22.06 -7.14
N MET A 130 23.14 21.29 -8.20
CA MET A 130 24.22 20.51 -8.82
C MET A 130 25.23 21.38 -9.58
N THR A 131 24.79 22.49 -10.16
CA THR A 131 25.60 23.35 -11.04
C THR A 131 26.22 24.55 -10.32
N MET A 132 26.06 24.65 -8.99
CA MET A 132 26.65 25.71 -8.19
C MET A 132 28.18 25.64 -8.22
N LYS A 133 28.83 26.81 -8.34
CA LYS A 133 30.29 26.90 -8.20
C LYS A 133 30.69 26.47 -6.78
N GLY A 134 31.56 25.46 -6.67
CA GLY A 134 32.00 24.92 -5.37
C GLY A 134 31.02 23.95 -4.72
N ALA A 135 30.07 23.39 -5.49
CA ALA A 135 29.23 22.30 -5.00
C ALA A 135 30.10 21.10 -4.59
N ASP A 136 29.89 20.60 -3.38
CA ASP A 136 30.58 19.41 -2.90
C ASP A 136 30.00 18.16 -3.55
N PHE A 137 30.88 17.21 -3.84
CA PHE A 137 30.53 15.91 -4.41
C PHE A 137 29.33 15.24 -3.72
N ARG A 138 29.22 15.34 -2.39
CA ARG A 138 28.08 14.79 -1.63
C ARG A 138 26.76 15.43 -2.03
N ILE A 139 26.73 16.76 -2.19
CA ILE A 139 25.52 17.49 -2.59
C ILE A 139 25.15 17.14 -4.03
N VAL A 140 26.13 17.15 -4.92
CA VAL A 140 25.92 16.78 -6.33
C VAL A 140 25.36 15.36 -6.44
N LYS A 141 25.91 14.41 -5.68
CA LYS A 141 25.43 13.02 -5.66
C LYS A 141 23.98 12.92 -5.19
N ILE A 142 23.63 13.59 -4.09
CA ILE A 142 22.27 13.56 -3.52
C ILE A 142 21.27 14.20 -4.49
N CYS A 143 21.59 15.38 -5.03
CA CYS A 143 20.74 16.03 -6.02
C CYS A 143 20.61 15.22 -7.31
N ALA A 144 21.68 14.56 -7.77
CA ALA A 144 21.62 13.71 -8.95
C ALA A 144 20.69 12.52 -8.74
N GLN A 145 20.79 11.86 -7.58
CA GLN A 145 19.90 10.75 -7.22
C GLN A 145 18.43 11.21 -7.15
N SER A 146 18.16 12.33 -6.46
CA SER A 146 16.81 12.86 -6.36
C SER A 146 16.28 13.32 -7.72
N LEU A 147 17.13 13.90 -8.57
CA LEU A 147 16.78 14.26 -9.93
C LEU A 147 16.46 13.02 -10.78
N SER A 148 17.18 11.92 -10.63
CA SER A 148 16.83 10.65 -11.26
C SER A 148 15.45 10.16 -10.81
N ASN A 149 15.14 10.23 -9.51
CA ASN A 149 13.81 9.88 -8.97
C ASN A 149 12.70 10.82 -9.49
N LEU A 150 13.03 12.08 -9.75
CA LEU A 150 12.10 13.06 -10.32
C LEU A 150 11.95 12.93 -11.85
N LEU A 151 12.87 12.30 -12.57
CA LEU A 151 12.77 12.16 -14.04
C LEU A 151 12.30 10.78 -14.51
N LEU A 152 12.50 9.74 -13.72
CA LEU A 152 12.11 8.35 -14.01
C LEU A 152 10.78 7.97 -13.34
#